data_AF-A0A940QG01-F1
#
_entry.id   AF-A0A940QG01-F1
#
_cell.length_a   1.000
_cell.length_b   1.000
_cell.length_c   1.000
_cell.angle_alpha   90.00
_cell.angle_beta   90.00
_cell.angle_gamma   90.00
#
_symmetry.space_group_name_H-M   'P 1'
#
loop_
_entity.id
_entity.type
_entity.pdbx_description
1 polymer ?
#
loop_
_entity_poly.entity_id
_entity_poly.type
_entity_poly.pdbx_seq_one_letter_code
_entity_poly.pdbx_strand_id
1 'polypeptide(L)'
;MKRKFRNIIAAVTAALMFVIQPLSAGAAGTSVKVTDRIAVTTAEELAAVTGSGTYYIYQDIDLAGFDWKGISDFSGTLYAYNYSVIKNLTSDDCGLFRKLSSGARIDNIHIENAKITTDTQMLGGLVSYIPASSKDVRITNCSVNGMVSTTYQGSSTKNYCGGIAGVVSAKDCVISGCSSSAFVCGVLGEGGIAGLNRGTISECVFTGCAMNSLNLPPEDPNEIKTEEYHISAATGGISGVNYGAIENCTVLFSECGSAVYLGLVSGVNIKGRGVIKDSSGLKFDRWSDDGDSEYIAECANTVKAGTYSKFVKGL
;
A
#
# COMPACT_ATOMS: atom_id res chain seq x y z
N MET A 1 -4.29 56.22 -30.79
CA MET A 1 -4.69 54.82 -31.02
C MET A 1 -5.96 54.50 -30.23
N LYS A 2 -7.12 54.69 -30.86
CA LYS A 2 -8.45 54.31 -30.33
C LYS A 2 -9.21 53.68 -31.49
N ARG A 3 -9.56 52.40 -31.38
CA ARG A 3 -10.66 51.67 -32.03
C ARG A 3 -10.25 50.22 -32.33
N LYS A 4 -11.05 49.30 -31.77
CA LYS A 4 -11.41 47.95 -32.27
C LYS A 4 -11.30 46.90 -31.16
N PHE A 5 -12.22 46.92 -30.20
CA PHE A 5 -12.48 45.77 -29.30
C PHE A 5 -13.95 45.73 -28.82
N ARG A 6 -14.89 45.96 -29.75
CA ARG A 6 -16.32 45.70 -29.54
C ARG A 6 -16.83 45.16 -30.87
N ASN A 7 -17.13 43.86 -30.94
CA ASN A 7 -18.06 43.17 -31.88
C ASN A 7 -17.80 41.65 -32.02
N ILE A 8 -17.62 40.91 -30.91
CA ILE A 8 -17.72 39.44 -30.91
C ILE A 8 -18.49 38.97 -29.65
N ILE A 9 -19.71 39.49 -29.45
CA ILE A 9 -20.65 39.01 -28.40
C ILE A 9 -22.06 38.75 -29.00
N ALA A 10 -22.20 38.63 -30.33
CA ALA A 10 -23.52 38.52 -30.97
C ALA A 10 -23.62 37.39 -32.02
N ALA A 11 -22.94 36.26 -31.80
CA ALA A 11 -22.91 35.18 -32.80
C ALA A 11 -22.92 33.74 -32.23
N VAL A 12 -23.42 33.50 -31.01
CA VAL A 12 -23.54 32.12 -30.46
C VAL A 12 -24.95 31.81 -29.89
N THR A 13 -25.90 32.74 -29.92
CA THR A 13 -27.24 32.58 -29.31
C THR A 13 -28.40 32.41 -30.31
N ALA A 14 -28.18 31.74 -31.45
CA ALA A 14 -29.27 31.46 -32.40
C ALA A 14 -29.09 30.15 -33.19
N ALA A 15 -28.84 29.04 -32.49
CA ALA A 15 -28.93 27.69 -33.06
C ALA A 15 -29.64 26.73 -32.09
N LEU A 16 -30.76 27.20 -31.53
CA LEU A 16 -31.66 26.41 -30.69
C LEU A 16 -33.09 26.63 -31.18
N MET A 17 -33.54 25.87 -32.19
CA MET A 17 -34.94 25.46 -32.41
C MET A 17 -35.12 24.73 -33.75
N PHE A 18 -35.99 23.71 -33.74
CA PHE A 18 -36.45 22.80 -34.81
C PHE A 18 -35.45 21.68 -35.17
N VAL A 19 -35.76 20.38 -35.04
CA VAL A 19 -37.04 19.67 -35.24
C VAL A 19 -37.11 18.44 -34.30
N ILE A 20 -38.22 18.26 -33.59
CA ILE A 20 -38.60 16.98 -32.96
C ILE A 20 -39.16 16.08 -34.06
N GLN A 21 -38.53 14.94 -34.32
CA GLN A 21 -39.13 13.84 -35.09
C GLN A 21 -39.16 12.59 -34.19
N PRO A 22 -40.24 11.78 -34.19
CA PRO A 22 -40.26 10.53 -33.45
C PRO A 22 -39.38 9.52 -34.21
N LEU A 23 -38.24 9.14 -33.62
CA LEU A 23 -37.42 8.05 -34.17
C LEU A 23 -38.07 6.72 -33.79
N SER A 24 -38.57 6.02 -34.82
CA SER A 24 -39.16 4.70 -34.73
C SER A 24 -38.19 3.67 -34.17
N ALA A 25 -38.75 2.72 -33.43
CA ALA A 25 -38.08 1.55 -32.88
C ALA A 25 -37.29 0.73 -33.91
N GLY A 26 -36.14 0.20 -33.48
CA GLY A 26 -35.50 -0.96 -34.10
C GLY A 26 -34.06 -0.74 -34.54
N ALA A 27 -33.10 -0.85 -33.61
CA ALA A 27 -31.79 -1.45 -33.85
C ALA A 27 -31.06 -1.63 -32.50
N ALA A 28 -30.50 -2.81 -32.28
CA ALA A 28 -29.88 -3.25 -31.05
C ALA A 28 -28.85 -2.24 -30.51
N GLY A 29 -29.23 -1.52 -29.45
CA GLY A 29 -28.29 -0.80 -28.63
C GLY A 29 -27.40 -1.81 -27.92
N THR A 30 -26.11 -1.82 -28.26
CA THR A 30 -25.08 -2.31 -27.36
C THR A 30 -25.20 -1.45 -26.12
N SER A 31 -25.80 -1.99 -25.06
CA SER A 31 -25.80 -1.35 -23.75
C SER A 31 -24.35 -1.20 -23.32
N VAL A 32 -23.82 0.01 -23.44
CA VAL A 32 -22.68 0.40 -22.62
C VAL A 32 -23.17 0.25 -21.19
N LYS A 33 -22.76 -0.83 -20.50
CA LYS A 33 -22.92 -0.95 -19.06
C LYS A 33 -22.23 0.27 -18.47
N VAL A 34 -23.01 1.26 -18.06
CA VAL A 34 -22.54 2.23 -17.07
C VAL A 34 -22.18 1.37 -15.87
N THR A 35 -20.90 1.23 -15.57
CA THR A 35 -20.46 0.58 -14.35
C THR A 35 -20.98 1.48 -13.23
N ASP A 36 -22.03 1.04 -12.55
CA ASP A 36 -22.62 1.77 -11.44
C ASP A 36 -21.50 2.14 -10.46
N ARG A 37 -21.29 3.44 -10.28
CA ARG A 37 -20.30 3.97 -9.34
C ARG A 37 -20.93 3.85 -7.95
N ILE A 38 -20.43 2.90 -7.15
CA ILE A 38 -21.00 2.60 -5.84
C ILE A 38 -20.31 3.47 -4.80
N ALA A 39 -21.08 4.33 -4.12
CA ALA A 39 -20.56 5.11 -3.00
C ALA A 39 -20.39 4.21 -1.78
N VAL A 40 -19.31 4.43 -1.03
CA VAL A 40 -18.98 3.77 0.23
C VAL A 40 -18.74 4.87 1.27
N THR A 41 -19.58 4.90 2.30
CA THR A 41 -19.62 5.94 3.33
C THR A 41 -19.64 5.37 4.74
N THR A 42 -19.96 4.09 4.90
CA THR A 42 -19.95 3.40 6.21
C THR A 42 -19.04 2.17 6.21
N ALA A 43 -18.76 1.66 7.41
CA ALA A 43 -18.01 0.42 7.61
C ALA A 43 -18.70 -0.80 6.98
N GLU A 44 -20.03 -0.87 7.09
CA GLU A 44 -20.85 -1.95 6.52
C GLU A 44 -20.82 -1.95 5.00
N GLU A 45 -20.90 -0.76 4.38
CA GLU A 45 -20.80 -0.60 2.93
C GLU A 45 -19.40 -0.99 2.43
N LEU A 46 -18.36 -0.65 3.19
CA LEU A 46 -16.99 -1.03 2.87
C LEU A 46 -16.79 -2.55 2.98
N ALA A 47 -17.35 -3.18 4.02
CA ALA A 47 -17.31 -4.63 4.20
C ALA A 47 -18.11 -5.38 3.12
N ALA A 48 -19.11 -4.74 2.51
CA ALA A 48 -19.90 -5.29 1.41
C ALA A 48 -19.24 -5.15 0.03
N VAL A 49 -18.10 -4.46 -0.08
CA VAL A 49 -17.33 -4.35 -1.33
C VAL A 49 -16.91 -5.73 -1.80
N THR A 50 -17.19 -6.07 -3.06
CA THR A 50 -16.88 -7.39 -3.61
C THR A 50 -16.81 -7.40 -5.13
N GLY A 51 -16.31 -8.50 -5.69
CA GLY A 51 -16.38 -8.77 -7.12
C GLY A 51 -15.62 -7.74 -7.98
N SER A 52 -16.25 -7.30 -9.06
CA SER A 52 -15.66 -6.44 -10.12
C SER A 52 -16.26 -5.03 -10.17
N GLY A 53 -16.97 -4.60 -9.12
CA GLY A 53 -17.60 -3.29 -9.05
C GLY A 53 -16.61 -2.13 -9.01
N THR A 54 -17.10 -0.89 -9.20
CA THR A 54 -16.32 0.34 -9.06
C THR A 54 -16.84 1.12 -7.86
N TYR A 55 -16.05 1.17 -6.80
CA TYR A 55 -16.41 1.69 -5.48
C TYR A 55 -15.62 2.96 -5.15
N TYR A 56 -16.29 3.89 -4.48
CA TYR A 56 -15.72 5.19 -4.14
C TYR A 56 -15.97 5.54 -2.68
N ILE A 57 -14.89 5.75 -1.92
CA ILE A 57 -14.95 6.25 -0.55
C ILE A 57 -14.97 7.79 -0.60
N TYR A 58 -15.98 8.41 0.00
CA TYR A 58 -16.15 9.87 -0.05
C TYR A 58 -15.89 10.58 1.28
N GLN A 59 -15.74 9.82 2.35
CA GLN A 59 -15.50 10.33 3.69
C GLN A 59 -14.69 9.32 4.49
N ASP A 60 -14.13 9.78 5.60
CA ASP A 60 -13.44 8.90 6.54
C ASP A 60 -14.37 7.77 7.02
N ILE A 61 -13.80 6.57 7.16
CA ILE A 61 -14.50 5.38 7.68
C ILE A 61 -13.74 4.90 8.91
N ASP A 62 -14.38 4.95 10.07
CA ASP A 62 -13.83 4.40 11.32
C ASP A 62 -14.29 2.95 11.49
N LEU A 63 -13.34 2.02 11.63
CA LEU A 63 -13.57 0.60 11.83
C LEU A 63 -13.39 0.16 13.29
N ALA A 64 -13.31 1.10 14.24
CA ALA A 64 -13.19 0.77 15.66
C ALA A 64 -14.35 -0.14 16.13
N GLY A 65 -14.00 -1.30 16.67
CA GLY A 65 -14.96 -2.29 17.16
C GLY A 65 -15.71 -3.07 16.07
N PHE A 66 -15.42 -2.81 14.79
CA PHE A 66 -16.00 -3.54 13.67
C PHE A 66 -15.27 -4.88 13.48
N ASP A 67 -16.02 -6.00 13.44
CA ASP A 67 -15.44 -7.33 13.15
C ASP A 67 -15.07 -7.44 11.66
N TRP A 68 -13.87 -7.00 11.32
CA TRP A 68 -13.44 -6.90 9.93
C TRP A 68 -13.17 -8.28 9.31
N LYS A 69 -13.87 -8.60 8.23
CA LYS A 69 -13.59 -9.74 7.36
C LYS A 69 -13.03 -9.22 6.03
N GLY A 70 -11.77 -9.54 5.74
CA GLY A 70 -11.08 -8.96 4.59
C GLY A 70 -11.74 -9.26 3.25
N ILE A 71 -11.78 -8.25 2.38
CA ILE A 71 -12.38 -8.34 1.06
C ILE A 71 -11.58 -9.35 0.21
N SER A 72 -12.25 -10.42 -0.23
CA SER A 72 -11.61 -11.50 -0.98
C SER A 72 -11.98 -11.48 -2.47
N ASP A 73 -11.07 -12.01 -3.28
CA ASP A 73 -11.24 -12.23 -4.72
C ASP A 73 -11.62 -10.96 -5.51
N PHE A 74 -11.23 -9.79 -5.01
CA PHE A 74 -11.60 -8.50 -5.58
C PHE A 74 -10.92 -8.29 -6.94
N SER A 75 -11.70 -7.96 -7.95
CA SER A 75 -11.26 -7.68 -9.33
C SER A 75 -11.73 -6.31 -9.82
N GLY A 76 -12.34 -5.52 -8.93
CA GLY A 76 -12.93 -4.23 -9.23
C GLY A 76 -11.99 -3.04 -9.02
N THR A 77 -12.57 -1.87 -8.86
CA THR A 77 -11.86 -0.64 -8.49
C THR A 77 -12.35 -0.15 -7.13
N LEU A 78 -11.43 0.16 -6.20
CA LEU A 78 -11.72 0.90 -4.98
C LEU A 78 -10.84 2.15 -4.97
N TYR A 79 -11.47 3.32 -4.88
CA TYR A 79 -10.80 4.62 -4.87
C TYR A 79 -11.32 5.49 -3.74
N ALA A 80 -10.46 6.20 -3.00
CA ALA A 80 -10.92 7.20 -2.04
C ALA A 80 -10.74 8.63 -2.59
N TYR A 81 -11.82 9.43 -2.58
CA TYR A 81 -11.77 10.84 -2.91
C TYR A 81 -11.23 11.68 -1.75
N ASN A 82 -10.61 12.82 -2.08
CA ASN A 82 -10.15 13.84 -1.14
C ASN A 82 -9.30 13.29 0.02
N TYR A 83 -8.50 12.25 -0.23
CA TYR A 83 -7.67 11.59 0.79
C TYR A 83 -8.46 11.07 2.00
N SER A 84 -9.71 10.63 1.78
CA SER A 84 -10.51 10.00 2.85
C SER A 84 -9.76 8.81 3.47
N VAL A 85 -9.81 8.70 4.79
CA VAL A 85 -9.00 7.75 5.58
C VAL A 85 -9.85 6.66 6.20
N ILE A 86 -9.36 5.42 6.13
CA ILE A 86 -9.88 4.29 6.91
C ILE A 86 -9.12 4.25 8.24
N LYS A 87 -9.81 4.31 9.37
CA LYS A 87 -9.20 4.40 10.71
C LYS A 87 -9.46 3.15 11.52
N ASN A 88 -8.52 2.83 12.41
CA ASN A 88 -8.69 1.85 13.49
C ASN A 88 -9.05 0.43 13.02
N LEU A 89 -8.58 0.05 11.82
CA LEU A 89 -8.75 -1.31 11.30
C LEU A 89 -8.11 -2.33 12.25
N THR A 90 -8.92 -3.22 12.83
CA THR A 90 -8.44 -4.36 13.62
C THR A 90 -8.82 -5.66 12.92
N SER A 91 -7.88 -6.58 12.78
CA SER A 91 -8.16 -7.91 12.20
C SER A 91 -7.19 -8.96 12.74
N ASP A 92 -7.71 -10.17 12.93
CA ASP A 92 -6.97 -11.36 13.34
C ASP A 92 -6.64 -12.31 12.17
N ASP A 93 -6.99 -11.91 10.94
CA ASP A 93 -7.00 -12.81 9.79
C ASP A 93 -6.26 -12.24 8.56
N CYS A 94 -6.54 -11.01 8.14
CA CYS A 94 -5.88 -10.40 6.98
C CYS A 94 -5.95 -8.87 6.98
N GLY A 95 -5.33 -8.23 5.99
CA GLY A 95 -5.49 -6.79 5.76
C GLY A 95 -6.89 -6.40 5.26
N LEU A 96 -7.03 -5.15 4.81
CA LEU A 96 -8.28 -4.66 4.22
C LEU A 96 -8.78 -5.60 3.12
N PHE A 97 -7.87 -6.03 2.23
CA PHE A 97 -8.11 -7.07 1.25
C PHE A 97 -7.38 -8.35 1.64
N ARG A 98 -8.13 -9.45 1.67
CA ARG A 98 -7.53 -10.79 1.71
C ARG A 98 -6.80 -11.09 0.42
N LYS A 99 -7.46 -10.84 -0.72
CA LYS A 99 -6.99 -11.31 -2.02
C LYS A 99 -7.43 -10.41 -3.17
N LEU A 100 -6.48 -10.06 -4.05
CA LEU A 100 -6.77 -9.37 -5.31
C LEU A 100 -6.66 -10.32 -6.52
N SER A 101 -7.69 -10.27 -7.35
CA SER A 101 -7.83 -11.00 -8.61
C SER A 101 -7.49 -10.10 -9.80
N SER A 102 -7.44 -10.68 -11.00
CA SER A 102 -7.11 -9.96 -12.22
C SER A 102 -7.96 -8.71 -12.42
N GLY A 103 -7.33 -7.61 -12.82
CA GLY A 103 -7.99 -6.34 -13.09
C GLY A 103 -8.21 -5.42 -11.89
N ALA A 104 -7.88 -5.86 -10.66
CA ALA A 104 -8.04 -5.03 -9.47
C ALA A 104 -7.29 -3.69 -9.57
N ARG A 105 -7.96 -2.60 -9.17
CA ARG A 105 -7.43 -1.24 -9.07
C ARG A 105 -7.69 -0.71 -7.66
N ILE A 106 -6.65 -0.59 -6.84
CA ILE A 106 -6.75 0.01 -5.51
C ILE A 106 -5.96 1.32 -5.58
N ASP A 107 -6.63 2.44 -5.36
CA ASP A 107 -5.99 3.75 -5.53
C ASP A 107 -6.40 4.73 -4.44
N ASN A 108 -5.42 5.47 -3.93
CA ASN A 108 -5.60 6.50 -2.90
C ASN A 108 -6.25 5.98 -1.60
N ILE A 109 -5.95 4.72 -1.19
CA ILE A 109 -6.50 4.14 0.04
C ILE A 109 -5.50 4.33 1.19
N HIS A 110 -5.94 5.02 2.25
CA HIS A 110 -5.11 5.34 3.41
C HIS A 110 -5.68 4.68 4.67
N ILE A 111 -4.85 3.92 5.37
CA ILE A 111 -5.21 3.24 6.62
C ILE A 111 -4.37 3.82 7.76
N GLU A 112 -5.03 4.35 8.78
CA GLU A 112 -4.41 4.89 10.00
C GLU A 112 -4.78 4.07 11.23
N ASN A 113 -3.84 3.95 12.18
CA ASN A 113 -4.02 3.19 13.43
C ASN A 113 -4.46 1.74 13.20
N ALA A 114 -3.93 1.07 12.17
CA ALA A 114 -4.19 -0.35 11.97
C ALA A 114 -3.63 -1.17 13.15
N LYS A 115 -4.36 -2.20 13.57
CA LYS A 115 -3.89 -3.23 14.51
C LYS A 115 -4.24 -4.60 13.95
N ILE A 116 -3.39 -5.10 13.06
CA ILE A 116 -3.59 -6.38 12.40
C ILE A 116 -2.57 -7.35 12.94
N THR A 117 -3.01 -8.35 13.70
CA THR A 117 -2.17 -9.38 14.30
C THR A 117 -2.76 -10.74 13.98
N THR A 118 -2.06 -11.57 13.22
CA THR A 118 -2.59 -12.84 12.71
C THR A 118 -1.64 -14.00 12.99
N ASP A 119 -2.14 -15.23 12.89
CA ASP A 119 -1.33 -16.44 12.81
C ASP A 119 -1.22 -16.97 11.37
N THR A 120 -1.43 -16.11 10.36
CA THR A 120 -1.50 -16.50 8.95
C THR A 120 -0.19 -16.28 8.20
N GLN A 121 0.02 -17.02 7.10
CA GLN A 121 1.27 -17.00 6.35
C GLN A 121 1.51 -15.73 5.53
N MET A 122 0.46 -15.07 5.06
CA MET A 122 0.56 -14.04 4.01
C MET A 122 -0.17 -12.79 4.49
N LEU A 123 0.56 -11.84 5.04
CA LEU A 123 -0.03 -10.67 5.67
C LEU A 123 0.45 -9.38 5.05
N GLY A 124 -0.50 -8.58 4.58
CA GLY A 124 -0.30 -7.19 4.20
C GLY A 124 -1.30 -6.32 4.93
N GLY A 125 -0.94 -5.10 5.32
CA GLY A 125 -1.89 -4.19 5.97
C GLY A 125 -3.04 -3.79 5.04
N LEU A 126 -2.74 -3.54 3.76
CA LEU A 126 -3.75 -3.29 2.73
C LEU A 126 -4.16 -4.58 2.00
N VAL A 127 -3.21 -5.39 1.56
CA VAL A 127 -3.47 -6.58 0.74
C VAL A 127 -2.67 -7.79 1.20
N SER A 128 -3.31 -8.85 1.66
CA SER A 128 -2.61 -10.06 2.09
C SER A 128 -1.99 -10.84 0.93
N TYR A 129 -2.74 -11.09 -0.15
CA TYR A 129 -2.26 -11.96 -1.23
C TYR A 129 -2.69 -11.54 -2.64
N ILE A 130 -1.74 -11.54 -3.58
CA ILE A 130 -1.97 -11.39 -5.02
C ILE A 130 -1.43 -12.64 -5.72
N PRO A 131 -2.31 -13.57 -6.17
CA PRO A 131 -1.91 -14.82 -6.80
C PRO A 131 -1.12 -14.65 -8.09
N ALA A 132 -0.31 -15.67 -8.43
CA ALA A 132 0.44 -15.70 -9.68
C ALA A 132 -0.46 -15.71 -10.94
N SER A 133 -1.72 -16.14 -10.82
CA SER A 133 -2.71 -16.15 -11.90
C SER A 133 -3.34 -14.78 -12.15
N SER A 134 -3.24 -13.86 -11.19
CA SER A 134 -3.79 -12.51 -11.33
C SER A 134 -2.98 -11.74 -12.37
N LYS A 135 -3.67 -10.95 -13.18
CA LYS A 135 -3.09 -10.09 -14.20
C LYS A 135 -3.54 -8.65 -14.04
N ASP A 136 -2.72 -7.71 -14.50
CA ASP A 136 -3.05 -6.30 -14.51
C ASP A 136 -3.57 -5.81 -13.15
N VAL A 137 -2.93 -6.16 -12.04
CA VAL A 137 -3.29 -5.62 -10.71
C VAL A 137 -2.50 -4.34 -10.47
N ARG A 138 -3.16 -3.28 -10.00
CA ARG A 138 -2.51 -2.01 -9.65
C ARG A 138 -2.94 -1.55 -8.26
N ILE A 139 -1.96 -1.25 -7.43
CA ILE A 139 -2.10 -0.62 -6.12
C ILE A 139 -1.31 0.68 -6.19
N THR A 140 -1.98 1.83 -6.12
CA THR A 140 -1.35 3.13 -6.33
C THR A 140 -1.70 4.13 -5.25
N ASN A 141 -0.74 4.97 -4.87
CA ASN A 141 -0.96 6.09 -3.94
C ASN A 141 -1.59 5.71 -2.59
N CYS A 142 -1.40 4.46 -2.14
CA CYS A 142 -1.98 3.98 -0.89
C CYS A 142 -1.01 4.15 0.28
N SER A 143 -1.53 4.27 1.50
CA SER A 143 -0.69 4.27 2.69
C SER A 143 -1.22 3.42 3.84
N VAL A 144 -0.30 2.87 4.63
CA VAL A 144 -0.64 2.13 5.87
C VAL A 144 0.22 2.62 7.03
N ASN A 145 -0.43 2.91 8.15
CA ASN A 145 0.16 3.21 9.45
C ASN A 145 -0.45 2.31 10.53
N GLY A 146 0.36 1.95 11.55
CA GLY A 146 -0.06 1.12 12.67
C GLY A 146 0.81 -0.14 12.83
N MET A 147 0.20 -1.24 13.22
CA MET A 147 0.82 -2.55 13.47
C MET A 147 0.31 -3.57 12.45
N VAL A 148 1.23 -4.26 11.77
CA VAL A 148 0.94 -5.37 10.86
C VAL A 148 1.87 -6.53 11.24
N SER A 149 1.34 -7.49 11.99
CA SER A 149 2.12 -8.55 12.62
C SER A 149 1.56 -9.93 12.29
N THR A 150 2.42 -10.84 11.86
CA THR A 150 2.10 -12.27 11.83
C THR A 150 3.04 -13.05 12.73
N THR A 151 2.49 -13.96 13.54
CA THR A 151 3.24 -14.85 14.41
C THR A 151 3.38 -16.26 13.84
N TYR A 152 2.99 -16.48 12.58
CA TYR A 152 3.06 -17.80 11.96
C TYR A 152 4.50 -18.34 11.97
N GLN A 153 4.73 -19.51 12.57
CA GLN A 153 6.07 -20.14 12.70
C GLN A 153 6.24 -21.39 11.84
N GLY A 154 5.25 -21.73 11.00
CA GLY A 154 5.35 -22.94 10.18
C GLY A 154 6.43 -22.83 9.09
N SER A 155 7.00 -23.97 8.71
CA SER A 155 8.05 -24.14 7.68
C SER A 155 7.57 -23.86 6.24
N SER A 156 6.51 -23.07 6.07
CA SER A 156 5.98 -22.75 4.75
C SER A 156 6.93 -21.79 4.01
N THR A 157 7.07 -22.01 2.70
CA THR A 157 7.84 -21.11 1.82
C THR A 157 7.17 -19.75 1.58
N LYS A 158 6.00 -19.52 2.19
CA LYS A 158 5.12 -18.36 1.97
C LYS A 158 4.87 -17.51 3.20
N ASN A 159 5.71 -17.59 4.23
CA ASN A 159 5.60 -16.76 5.40
C ASN A 159 6.17 -15.35 5.13
N TYR A 160 5.31 -14.41 4.77
CA TYR A 160 5.72 -13.06 4.37
C TYR A 160 4.77 -12.01 4.95
N CYS A 161 5.36 -10.95 5.46
CA CYS A 161 4.64 -9.82 6.04
C CYS A 161 5.04 -8.52 5.35
N GLY A 162 4.09 -7.66 5.02
CA GLY A 162 4.40 -6.33 4.54
C GLY A 162 3.41 -5.24 4.93
N GLY A 163 3.85 -3.99 4.93
CA GLY A 163 2.99 -2.88 5.31
C GLY A 163 1.84 -2.67 4.33
N ILE A 164 2.12 -2.68 3.02
CA ILE A 164 1.10 -2.60 1.97
C ILE A 164 0.63 -4.00 1.57
N ALA A 165 1.55 -4.86 1.14
CA ALA A 165 1.24 -6.17 0.59
C ALA A 165 1.99 -7.30 1.30
N GLY A 166 1.34 -8.43 1.56
CA GLY A 166 2.02 -9.61 2.09
C GLY A 166 2.80 -10.33 1.00
N VAL A 167 2.07 -10.95 0.07
CA VAL A 167 2.65 -11.72 -1.02
C VAL A 167 2.15 -11.24 -2.38
N VAL A 168 3.06 -10.72 -3.19
CA VAL A 168 2.83 -10.38 -4.59
C VAL A 168 3.41 -11.47 -5.48
N SER A 169 2.58 -12.43 -5.90
CA SER A 169 3.00 -13.50 -6.81
C SER A 169 2.77 -13.18 -8.29
N ALA A 170 1.85 -12.27 -8.61
CA ALA A 170 1.62 -11.77 -9.96
C ALA A 170 2.82 -10.95 -10.46
N LYS A 171 3.34 -11.27 -11.65
CA LYS A 171 4.55 -10.64 -12.20
C LYS A 171 4.29 -9.28 -12.85
N ASP A 172 3.05 -9.05 -13.27
CA ASP A 172 2.57 -7.81 -13.89
C ASP A 172 1.84 -6.90 -12.89
N CYS A 173 1.84 -7.27 -11.61
CA CYS A 173 1.34 -6.42 -10.54
C CYS A 173 2.25 -5.20 -10.39
N VAL A 174 1.62 -4.03 -10.22
CA VAL A 174 2.31 -2.77 -9.94
C VAL A 174 1.84 -2.22 -8.59
N ILE A 175 2.81 -1.94 -7.72
CA ILE A 175 2.63 -1.15 -6.49
C ILE A 175 3.41 0.14 -6.70
N SER A 176 2.73 1.29 -6.81
CA SER A 176 3.40 2.55 -7.14
C SER A 176 2.96 3.72 -6.29
N GLY A 177 3.89 4.58 -5.87
CA GLY A 177 3.57 5.79 -5.10
C GLY A 177 2.99 5.49 -3.71
N CYS A 178 3.15 4.27 -3.21
CA CYS A 178 2.60 3.85 -1.92
C CYS A 178 3.58 4.16 -0.78
N SER A 179 3.06 4.39 0.43
CA SER A 179 3.88 4.61 1.61
C SER A 179 3.49 3.74 2.80
N SER A 180 4.46 3.37 3.61
CA SER A 180 4.19 2.63 4.85
C SER A 180 5.01 3.21 5.99
N SER A 181 4.32 3.47 7.09
CA SER A 181 4.92 3.81 8.39
C SER A 181 4.57 2.76 9.45
N ALA A 182 4.08 1.59 9.02
CA ALA A 182 3.68 0.53 9.91
C ALA A 182 4.88 -0.14 10.60
N PHE A 183 4.62 -0.68 11.79
CA PHE A 183 5.45 -1.71 12.41
C PHE A 183 5.09 -3.05 11.78
N VAL A 184 5.98 -3.56 10.94
CA VAL A 184 5.83 -4.80 10.18
C VAL A 184 6.60 -5.91 10.87
N CYS A 185 5.87 -6.92 11.34
CA CYS A 185 6.42 -8.03 12.10
C CYS A 185 6.09 -9.37 11.43
N GLY A 186 7.08 -10.24 11.28
CA GLY A 186 6.92 -11.58 10.71
C GLY A 186 8.06 -12.51 11.13
N VAL A 187 8.16 -13.70 10.55
CA VAL A 187 9.22 -14.67 10.91
C VAL A 187 10.21 -14.93 9.77
N LEU A 188 9.76 -14.88 8.50
CA LEU A 188 10.56 -15.33 7.36
C LEU A 188 10.90 -14.20 6.37
N GLY A 189 9.93 -13.41 5.92
CA GLY A 189 10.22 -12.31 5.00
C GLY A 189 9.39 -11.07 5.25
N GLU A 190 9.98 -10.05 5.86
CA GLU A 190 9.32 -8.80 6.23
C GLU A 190 9.79 -7.66 5.34
N GLY A 191 8.83 -6.95 4.74
CA GLY A 191 9.08 -5.79 3.90
C GLY A 191 8.22 -4.61 4.29
N GLY A 192 8.80 -3.42 4.44
CA GLY A 192 8.00 -2.24 4.78
C GLY A 192 6.86 -1.95 3.79
N ILE A 193 7.06 -2.25 2.50
CA ILE A 193 6.00 -2.22 1.47
C ILE A 193 5.45 -3.62 1.20
N ALA A 194 6.31 -4.58 0.83
CA ALA A 194 5.89 -5.93 0.45
C ALA A 194 6.74 -7.04 1.08
N GLY A 195 6.14 -8.03 1.71
CA GLY A 195 6.91 -9.18 2.23
C GLY A 195 7.63 -9.96 1.13
N LEU A 196 6.89 -10.39 0.10
CA LEU A 196 7.43 -10.97 -1.13
C LEU A 196 6.97 -10.19 -2.37
N ASN A 197 7.92 -9.85 -3.24
CA ASN A 197 7.68 -9.19 -4.51
C ASN A 197 8.07 -10.04 -5.73
N ARG A 198 7.12 -10.30 -6.65
CA ARG A 198 7.38 -10.77 -8.03
C ARG A 198 7.01 -9.74 -9.11
N GLY A 199 6.31 -8.67 -8.74
CA GLY A 199 5.86 -7.63 -9.63
C GLY A 199 6.83 -6.44 -9.68
N THR A 200 6.28 -5.25 -9.87
CA THR A 200 7.04 -3.99 -9.82
C THR A 200 6.59 -3.17 -8.61
N ILE A 201 7.55 -2.74 -7.79
CA ILE A 201 7.35 -1.75 -6.74
C ILE A 201 8.10 -0.49 -7.17
N SER A 202 7.40 0.63 -7.30
CA SER A 202 8.01 1.87 -7.77
C SER A 202 7.60 3.09 -6.95
N GLU A 203 8.50 4.05 -6.79
CA GLU A 203 8.18 5.35 -6.15
C GLU A 203 7.57 5.21 -4.75
N CYS A 204 7.90 4.12 -4.05
CA CYS A 204 7.35 3.83 -2.73
C CYS A 204 8.28 4.32 -1.61
N VAL A 205 7.68 4.67 -0.48
CA VAL A 205 8.41 5.18 0.69
C VAL A 205 8.11 4.35 1.94
N PHE A 206 9.15 3.92 2.65
CA PHE A 206 9.00 3.29 3.95
C PHE A 206 9.68 4.13 5.04
N THR A 207 8.95 4.39 6.13
CA THR A 207 9.45 5.12 7.32
C THR A 207 9.15 4.41 8.63
N GLY A 208 8.59 3.19 8.56
CA GLY A 208 8.20 2.41 9.71
C GLY A 208 9.34 1.54 10.25
N CYS A 209 8.96 0.46 10.92
CA CYS A 209 9.88 -0.52 11.47
C CYS A 209 9.57 -1.90 10.86
N ALA A 210 10.60 -2.69 10.53
CA ALA A 210 10.43 -4.05 10.05
C ALA A 210 11.32 -5.00 10.86
N MET A 211 10.74 -5.98 11.55
CA MET A 211 11.49 -6.88 12.45
C MET A 211 10.84 -8.24 12.60
N ASN A 212 11.50 -9.13 13.34
CA ASN A 212 10.93 -10.42 13.70
C ASN A 212 9.79 -10.27 14.71
N SER A 213 8.65 -10.96 14.51
CA SER A 213 7.49 -10.92 15.40
C SER A 213 7.77 -11.49 16.79
N LEU A 214 8.72 -12.41 16.91
CA LEU A 214 9.09 -13.00 18.20
C LEU A 214 9.89 -12.04 19.08
N ASN A 215 10.44 -10.95 18.52
CA ASN A 215 11.13 -9.90 19.27
C ASN A 215 10.18 -8.88 19.90
N LEU A 216 8.87 -8.92 19.58
CA LEU A 216 7.89 -8.10 20.29
C LEU A 216 7.82 -8.54 21.76
N PRO A 217 7.62 -7.62 22.72
CA PRO A 217 7.29 -8.02 24.08
C PRO A 217 6.03 -8.91 24.08
N PRO A 218 5.97 -9.92 24.95
CA PRO A 218 4.81 -10.79 25.02
C PRO A 218 3.54 -9.99 25.36
N GLU A 219 2.40 -10.43 24.82
CA GLU A 219 1.11 -9.81 25.13
C GLU A 219 0.71 -10.07 26.60
N ASP A 220 1.10 -11.22 27.16
CA ASP A 220 0.99 -11.50 28.59
C ASP A 220 2.26 -11.03 29.33
N PRO A 221 2.16 -10.04 30.24
CA PRO A 221 3.31 -9.56 31.00
C PRO A 221 3.91 -10.60 31.95
N ASN A 222 3.24 -11.73 32.19
CA ASN A 222 3.75 -12.85 32.98
C ASN A 222 4.44 -13.94 32.14
N GLU A 223 4.35 -13.87 30.82
CA GLU A 223 5.07 -14.78 29.93
C GLU A 223 6.56 -14.46 29.99
N ILE A 224 7.34 -15.39 30.56
CA ILE A 224 8.80 -15.29 30.58
C ILE A 224 9.30 -15.63 29.17
N LYS A 225 9.57 -14.61 28.36
CA LYS A 225 10.44 -14.81 27.20
C LYS A 225 11.87 -14.97 27.69
N THR A 226 12.53 -16.06 27.29
CA THR A 226 13.99 -16.07 27.28
C THR A 226 14.44 -14.89 26.42
N GLU A 227 15.44 -14.12 26.84
CA GLU A 227 16.04 -13.02 26.06
C GLU A 227 16.80 -13.55 24.83
N GLU A 228 16.20 -14.48 24.09
CA GLU A 228 16.69 -14.91 22.79
C GLU A 228 16.20 -13.91 21.76
N TYR A 229 17.16 -13.17 21.22
CA TYR A 229 16.92 -12.35 20.05
C TYR A 229 16.67 -13.26 18.84
N HIS A 230 15.44 -13.27 18.33
CA HIS A 230 15.09 -14.05 17.16
C HIS A 230 15.44 -13.30 15.88
N ILE A 231 16.11 -13.99 14.98
CA ILE A 231 16.60 -13.44 13.72
C ILE A 231 15.61 -13.82 12.62
N SER A 232 15.03 -12.83 11.93
CA SER A 232 14.22 -13.10 10.74
C SER A 232 15.07 -13.66 9.61
N ALA A 233 14.48 -14.43 8.69
CA ALA A 233 15.26 -14.92 7.55
C ALA A 233 15.64 -13.77 6.61
N ALA A 234 14.69 -12.92 6.21
CA ALA A 234 14.93 -11.82 5.27
C ALA A 234 14.11 -10.57 5.62
N THR A 235 14.79 -9.47 5.97
CA THR A 235 14.11 -8.21 6.30
C THR A 235 14.64 -7.08 5.43
N GLY A 236 13.74 -6.27 4.86
CA GLY A 236 14.11 -5.06 4.14
C GLY A 236 13.09 -3.94 4.20
N GLY A 237 13.54 -2.70 3.97
CA GLY A 237 12.67 -1.53 4.10
C GLY A 237 11.59 -1.46 3.03
N ILE A 238 11.85 -1.92 1.80
CA ILE A 238 10.81 -2.02 0.77
C ILE A 238 10.28 -3.44 0.69
N SER A 239 11.17 -4.43 0.56
CA SER A 239 10.74 -5.83 0.52
C SER A 239 11.56 -6.78 1.38
N GLY A 240 10.93 -7.82 1.90
CA GLY A 240 11.66 -8.95 2.50
C GLY A 240 12.41 -9.73 1.42
N VAL A 241 11.68 -10.23 0.42
CA VAL A 241 12.25 -11.00 -0.70
C VAL A 241 11.78 -10.45 -2.05
N ASN A 242 12.74 -10.10 -2.91
CA ASN A 242 12.50 -9.57 -4.25
C ASN A 242 12.91 -10.54 -5.37
N TYR A 243 11.93 -10.89 -6.20
CA TYR A 243 12.09 -11.58 -7.49
C TYR A 243 11.78 -10.67 -8.69
N GLY A 244 11.15 -9.52 -8.45
CA GLY A 244 10.67 -8.59 -9.47
C GLY A 244 11.53 -7.33 -9.56
N ALA A 245 10.90 -6.18 -9.79
CA ALA A 245 11.57 -4.90 -9.87
C ALA A 245 11.24 -4.01 -8.66
N ILE A 246 12.26 -3.31 -8.14
CA ILE A 246 12.14 -2.21 -7.19
C ILE A 246 12.82 -1.00 -7.83
N GLU A 247 12.09 0.07 -8.05
CA GLU A 247 12.57 1.24 -8.81
C GLU A 247 12.18 2.54 -8.09
N ASN A 248 13.10 3.50 -7.95
CA ASN A 248 12.81 4.82 -7.36
C ASN A 248 12.22 4.77 -5.93
N CYS A 249 12.53 3.75 -5.13
CA CYS A 249 11.99 3.64 -3.78
C CYS A 249 12.93 4.25 -2.73
N THR A 250 12.35 4.77 -1.65
CA THR A 250 13.10 5.40 -0.56
C THR A 250 12.76 4.78 0.79
N VAL A 251 13.79 4.45 1.58
CA VAL A 251 13.63 4.04 2.98
C VAL A 251 14.19 5.15 3.86
N LEU A 252 13.39 5.73 4.74
CA LEU A 252 13.78 6.90 5.54
C LEU A 252 13.56 6.65 7.02
N PHE A 253 14.62 6.72 7.81
CA PHE A 253 14.54 6.69 9.28
C PHE A 253 13.88 5.42 9.82
N SER A 254 13.96 4.34 9.06
CA SER A 254 13.37 3.06 9.43
C SER A 254 14.29 2.23 10.30
N GLU A 255 13.72 1.64 11.34
CA GLU A 255 14.37 0.61 12.14
C GLU A 255 14.05 -0.76 11.51
N CYS A 256 14.92 -1.23 10.62
CA CYS A 256 14.87 -2.62 10.17
C CYS A 256 15.78 -3.44 11.12
N GLY A 257 15.19 -4.37 11.87
CA GLY A 257 15.86 -5.18 12.91
C GLY A 257 16.95 -6.11 12.38
N SER A 258 17.29 -7.17 13.13
CA SER A 258 18.31 -8.15 12.66
C SER A 258 17.67 -9.33 11.94
N ALA A 259 18.22 -9.62 10.76
CA ALA A 259 17.85 -10.75 9.92
C ALA A 259 19.10 -11.46 9.42
N VAL A 260 18.97 -12.73 9.02
CA VAL A 260 20.04 -13.48 8.34
C VAL A 260 20.42 -12.74 7.05
N TYR A 261 19.41 -12.25 6.33
CA TYR A 261 19.56 -11.38 5.17
C TYR A 261 18.89 -10.05 5.44
N LEU A 262 19.67 -9.09 5.95
CA LEU A 262 19.25 -7.72 6.15
C LEU A 262 19.70 -6.86 4.97
N GLY A 263 18.77 -6.16 4.35
CA GLY A 263 19.08 -5.21 3.29
C GLY A 263 18.18 -4.00 3.36
N LEU A 264 18.79 -2.81 3.28
CA LEU A 264 18.09 -1.55 3.51
C LEU A 264 16.87 -1.39 2.59
N VAL A 265 17.01 -1.69 1.30
CA VAL A 265 15.91 -1.69 0.34
C VAL A 265 15.22 -3.05 0.28
N SER A 266 15.97 -4.14 0.14
CA SER A 266 15.43 -5.50 0.13
C SER A 266 16.29 -6.45 0.93
N GLY A 267 15.68 -7.29 1.78
CA GLY A 267 16.40 -8.31 2.56
C GLY A 267 17.14 -9.30 1.66
N VAL A 268 16.41 -9.93 0.74
CA VAL A 268 16.97 -10.81 -0.29
C VAL A 268 16.57 -10.32 -1.68
N ASN A 269 17.54 -10.07 -2.56
CA ASN A 269 17.31 -9.82 -3.98
C ASN A 269 17.80 -11.02 -4.82
N ILE A 270 16.90 -11.66 -5.54
CA ILE A 270 17.19 -12.95 -6.20
C ILE A 270 18.01 -12.74 -7.47
N LYS A 271 19.26 -13.23 -7.46
CA LYS A 271 20.21 -13.10 -8.59
C LYS A 271 19.58 -13.57 -9.91
N GLY A 272 19.72 -12.75 -10.95
CA GLY A 272 19.22 -13.04 -12.30
C GLY A 272 17.70 -12.92 -12.48
N ARG A 273 16.96 -12.46 -11.45
CA ARG A 273 15.52 -12.19 -11.53
C ARG A 273 15.16 -10.85 -10.92
N GLY A 274 15.58 -10.61 -9.68
CA GLY A 274 15.34 -9.38 -8.94
C GLY A 274 16.21 -8.22 -9.42
N VAL A 275 15.58 -7.09 -9.66
CA VAL A 275 16.21 -5.85 -10.12
C VAL A 275 15.92 -4.74 -9.11
N ILE A 276 16.95 -3.99 -8.72
CA ILE A 276 16.82 -2.77 -7.90
C ILE A 276 17.49 -1.64 -8.67
N LYS A 277 16.77 -0.54 -8.91
CA LYS A 277 17.29 0.66 -9.58
C LYS A 277 16.89 1.92 -8.81
N ASP A 278 17.79 2.89 -8.81
CA ASP A 278 17.53 4.27 -8.36
C ASP A 278 16.84 4.36 -6.98
N SER A 279 17.10 3.35 -6.13
CA SER A 279 16.50 3.23 -4.80
C SER A 279 17.53 3.58 -3.75
N SER A 280 17.10 4.31 -2.73
CA SER A 280 17.97 4.80 -1.68
C SER A 280 17.39 4.50 -0.31
N GLY A 281 18.25 4.48 0.70
CA GLY A 281 17.78 4.37 2.06
C GLY A 281 18.70 5.12 3.01
N LEU A 282 18.10 5.60 4.09
CA LEU A 282 18.77 6.29 5.17
C LEU A 282 18.32 5.64 6.48
N LYS A 283 19.24 4.89 7.09
CA LYS A 283 19.03 4.23 8.37
C LYS A 283 19.51 5.14 9.49
N PHE A 284 18.74 5.28 10.56
CA PHE A 284 19.31 5.68 11.85
C PHE A 284 19.71 4.40 12.57
N ASP A 285 21.01 4.22 12.81
CA ASP A 285 21.43 3.26 13.82
C ASP A 285 21.06 3.87 15.17
N ARG A 286 20.08 3.25 15.86
CA ARG A 286 19.95 3.46 17.29
C ARG A 286 20.96 2.52 17.96
N TRP A 287 22.14 3.02 18.26
CA TRP A 287 22.86 2.58 19.45
C TRP A 287 23.80 3.66 19.97
N SER A 288 23.31 4.34 21.00
CA SER A 288 24.14 4.98 21.98
C SER A 288 23.24 5.09 23.24
N ASP A 289 23.53 4.27 24.25
CA ASP A 289 22.85 4.26 25.56
C ASP A 289 23.10 5.57 26.37
N ASP A 290 23.70 6.57 25.74
CA ASP A 290 24.21 7.81 26.32
C ASP A 290 23.38 9.07 25.98
N GLY A 291 22.20 8.92 25.36
CA GLY A 291 21.13 9.90 25.54
C GLY A 291 21.27 11.26 24.84
N ASP A 292 22.22 11.47 23.93
CA ASP A 292 22.37 12.76 23.23
C ASP A 292 21.70 12.76 21.84
N SER A 293 20.46 13.24 21.82
CA SER A 293 19.56 13.30 20.65
C SER A 293 19.78 14.50 19.70
N GLU A 294 20.91 15.22 19.79
CA GLU A 294 21.11 16.45 19.01
C GLU A 294 21.43 16.24 17.52
N TYR A 295 21.81 15.03 17.09
CA TYR A 295 22.14 14.75 15.67
C TYR A 295 20.95 14.51 14.74
N ILE A 296 19.72 14.40 15.27
CA ILE A 296 18.51 14.08 14.49
C ILE A 296 18.09 15.25 13.59
N ALA A 297 18.22 16.49 14.07
CA ALA A 297 17.80 17.68 13.33
C ALA A 297 18.73 18.01 12.14
N GLU A 298 20.02 17.72 12.25
CA GLU A 298 21.04 18.10 11.25
C GLU A 298 21.07 17.13 10.04
N CYS A 299 20.90 15.82 10.28
CA CYS A 299 20.74 14.83 9.21
C CYS A 299 19.43 15.00 8.43
N ALA A 300 18.32 15.31 9.11
CA ALA A 300 17.05 15.64 8.45
C ALA A 300 17.15 16.92 7.59
N ASN A 301 18.01 17.87 7.96
CA ASN A 301 18.27 19.07 7.17
C ASN A 301 19.27 18.85 6.02
N THR A 302 20.17 17.88 6.14
CA THR A 302 21.14 17.55 5.07
C THR A 302 20.48 16.75 3.94
N VAL A 303 19.49 15.89 4.25
CA VAL A 303 18.65 15.18 3.27
C VAL A 303 17.79 16.14 2.44
N LYS A 304 17.41 17.31 2.99
CA LYS A 304 16.75 18.39 2.24
C LYS A 304 17.63 19.03 1.17
N ALA A 305 18.96 18.95 1.28
CA ALA A 305 19.88 19.77 0.48
C ALA A 305 20.40 19.10 -0.80
N GLY A 306 20.45 17.76 -0.89
CA GLY A 306 21.16 17.07 -1.98
C GLY A 306 20.29 16.45 -3.08
N THR A 307 19.24 15.72 -2.70
CA THR A 307 18.55 14.80 -3.62
C THR A 307 17.05 15.05 -3.72
N TYR A 308 16.46 15.77 -2.77
CA TYR A 308 15.04 16.15 -2.75
C TYR A 308 14.68 17.25 -3.77
N SER A 309 15.66 18.00 -4.30
CA SER A 309 15.36 19.18 -5.14
C SER A 309 14.72 18.86 -6.50
N LYS A 310 14.81 17.61 -6.99
CA LYS A 310 14.06 17.18 -8.18
C LYS A 310 12.61 16.80 -7.87
N PHE A 311 12.33 16.27 -6.68
CA PHE A 311 10.98 15.82 -6.31
C PHE A 311 10.05 16.98 -5.92
N VAL A 312 10.60 18.08 -5.37
CA VAL A 312 9.81 19.25 -4.92
C VAL A 312 9.70 20.35 -5.98
N LYS A 313 10.52 20.34 -7.05
CA LYS A 313 10.41 21.34 -8.15
C LYS A 313 9.30 21.06 -9.16
N GLY A 314 8.54 19.97 -8.98
CA GLY A 314 7.45 19.56 -9.86
C GLY A 314 6.07 19.40 -9.21
N LEU A 315 5.93 19.81 -7.93
CA LEU A 315 4.64 20.05 -7.29
C LEU A 315 4.27 21.53 -7.42
#